data_AF-A0A843ELS6-F1
#
_entry.id   AF-A0A843ELS6-F1
#
_cell.length_a   1.000
_cell.length_b   1.000
_cell.length_c   1.000
_cell.angle_alpha   90.00
_cell.angle_beta   90.00
_cell.angle_gamma   90.00
#
_symmetry.space_group_name_H-M   'P 1'
#
loop_
_entity.id
_entity.type
_entity.pdbx_description
1 polymer ?
#
loop_
_entity_poly.entity_id
_entity_poly.type
_entity_poly.pdbx_seq_one_letter_code
_entity_poly.pdbx_strand_id
1 'polypeptide(L)'
;WESFLKEEPGCFEEEFLRGLVIATAPMDTERRLEYTGGFLDRIDNWSTCDSFCSSWKYPKKDSERIHSYFRSLIDSGQEYRMRVSVVFRMSHFIDDQHVDGLLADIESYRNEGYYYKMGAAWAASFCYIAYPEKTMAVLKARKMDDWVYRKTIQKICESYRVSDEDKAVLRSMR
;
A
#
# COMPACT_ATOMS: atom_id res chain seq x y z
N TRP A 1 26.08 -2.76 -6.33
CA TRP A 1 24.83 -2.02 -6.09
C TRP A 1 25.09 -0.68 -5.40
N GLU A 2 26.04 -0.58 -4.47
CA GLU A 2 26.33 0.69 -3.78
C GLU A 2 26.75 1.84 -4.71
N SER A 3 27.60 1.58 -5.71
CA SER A 3 27.99 2.59 -6.70
C SER A 3 26.79 3.09 -7.50
N PHE A 4 25.93 2.16 -7.95
CA PHE A 4 24.72 2.47 -8.69
C PHE A 4 23.78 3.42 -7.93
N LEU A 5 23.60 3.22 -6.61
CA LEU A 5 22.76 4.12 -5.81
C LEU A 5 23.33 5.54 -5.64
N LYS A 6 24.60 5.78 -6.00
CA LYS A 6 25.22 7.12 -5.97
C LYS A 6 25.04 7.89 -7.28
N GLU A 7 24.67 7.21 -8.37
CA GLU A 7 24.56 7.81 -9.70
C GLU A 7 23.13 8.31 -9.93
N GLU A 8 22.97 9.52 -10.45
CA GLU A 8 21.63 10.06 -10.71
C GLU A 8 20.97 9.31 -11.89
N PRO A 9 19.72 8.81 -11.74
CA PRO A 9 19.04 8.12 -12.84
C PRO A 9 18.83 9.03 -14.05
N GLY A 10 19.20 8.55 -15.23
CA GLY A 10 19.00 9.24 -16.51
C GLY A 10 17.69 8.89 -17.21
N CYS A 11 17.01 7.83 -16.79
CA CYS A 11 15.73 7.40 -17.34
C CYS A 11 14.82 6.72 -16.31
N PHE A 12 13.59 6.44 -16.73
CA PHE A 12 12.59 5.76 -15.90
C PHE A 12 13.06 4.37 -15.45
N GLU A 13 13.67 3.58 -16.34
CA GLU A 13 14.13 2.22 -16.02
C GLU A 13 15.21 2.21 -14.94
N GLU A 14 16.08 3.22 -14.92
CA GLU A 14 17.11 3.38 -13.90
C GLU A 14 16.51 3.79 -12.54
N GLU A 15 15.53 4.70 -12.52
CA GLU A 15 14.81 5.09 -11.30
C GLU A 15 13.99 3.90 -10.74
N PHE A 16 13.34 3.14 -11.61
CA PHE A 16 12.65 1.90 -11.26
C PHE A 16 13.61 0.86 -10.67
N LEU A 17 14.75 0.63 -11.34
CA LEU A 17 15.79 -0.29 -10.86
C LEU A 17 16.39 0.16 -9.54
N ARG A 18 16.58 1.47 -9.32
CA ARG A 18 17.00 2.05 -8.03
C ARG A 18 16.06 1.64 -6.92
N GLY A 19 14.74 1.75 -7.12
CA GLY A 19 13.75 1.26 -6.16
C GLY A 19 13.94 -0.22 -5.83
N LEU A 20 14.07 -1.07 -6.85
CA LEU A 20 14.28 -2.52 -6.66
C LEU A 20 15.59 -2.84 -5.93
N VAL A 21 16.68 -2.10 -6.23
CA VAL A 21 17.96 -2.26 -5.55
C VAL A 21 17.83 -1.89 -4.07
N ILE A 22 17.20 -0.76 -3.75
CA ILE A 22 16.94 -0.37 -2.35
C ILE A 22 16.12 -1.46 -1.65
N ALA A 23 15.04 -1.92 -2.29
CA ALA A 23 14.13 -2.92 -1.74
C ALA A 23 14.80 -4.28 -1.46
N THR A 24 15.78 -4.71 -2.26
CA THR A 24 16.23 -6.11 -2.28
C THR A 24 17.71 -6.35 -2.03
N ALA A 25 18.59 -5.36 -2.22
CA ALA A 25 20.03 -5.54 -2.10
C ALA A 25 20.45 -5.91 -0.66
N PRO A 26 21.54 -6.68 -0.49
CA PRO A 26 21.98 -7.13 0.82
C PRO A 26 22.52 -5.95 1.63
N MET A 27 21.71 -5.46 2.56
CA MET A 27 22.04 -4.42 3.53
C MET A 27 21.19 -4.61 4.80
N ASP A 28 21.63 -4.01 5.91
CA ASP A 28 20.84 -3.98 7.13
C ASP A 28 19.60 -3.07 6.99
N THR A 29 18.70 -3.22 7.96
CA THR A 29 17.42 -2.52 7.99
C THR A 29 17.58 -1.00 8.08
N GLU A 30 18.56 -0.50 8.85
CA GLU A 30 18.78 0.94 9.01
C GLU A 30 19.15 1.59 7.70
N ARG A 31 20.14 0.99 7.04
CA ARG A 31 20.63 1.47 5.75
C ARG A 31 19.54 1.41 4.69
N ARG A 32 18.70 0.37 4.70
CA ARG A 32 17.56 0.28 3.77
C ARG A 32 16.52 1.36 4.03
N LEU A 33 16.21 1.66 5.30
CA LEU A 33 15.27 2.73 5.66
C LEU A 33 15.81 4.12 5.31
N GLU A 34 17.11 4.36 5.48
CA GLU A 34 17.76 5.60 5.05
C GLU A 34 17.61 5.82 3.54
N TYR A 35 17.97 4.82 2.73
CA TYR A 35 17.77 4.89 1.28
C TYR A 35 16.30 5.00 0.89
N THR A 36 15.42 4.31 1.61
CA THR A 36 13.96 4.43 1.41
C THR A 36 13.51 5.86 1.61
N GLY A 37 13.94 6.52 2.69
CA GLY A 37 13.58 7.90 3.00
C GLY A 37 13.91 8.86 1.85
N GLY A 38 15.10 8.75 1.27
CA GLY A 38 15.51 9.57 0.12
C GLY A 38 14.85 9.17 -1.22
N PHE A 39 14.39 7.93 -1.35
CA PHE A 39 13.71 7.45 -2.55
C PHE A 39 12.23 7.85 -2.60
N LEU A 40 11.58 8.08 -1.45
CA LEU A 40 10.16 8.45 -1.40
C LEU A 40 9.84 9.72 -2.20
N ASP A 41 10.75 10.69 -2.25
CA ASP A 41 10.55 11.95 -3.00
C ASP A 41 10.68 11.76 -4.53
N ARG A 42 11.14 10.59 -4.98
CA ARG A 42 11.29 10.25 -6.40
C ARG A 42 10.12 9.44 -6.94
N ILE A 43 9.24 8.94 -6.07
CA ILE A 43 8.09 8.15 -6.48
C ILE A 43 7.01 9.09 -6.97
N ASP A 44 6.80 9.10 -8.29
CA ASP A 44 5.83 9.96 -8.98
C ASP A 44 4.83 9.18 -9.85
N ASN A 45 4.83 7.85 -9.73
CA ASN A 45 3.96 6.96 -10.50
C ASN A 45 3.66 5.66 -9.76
N TRP A 46 2.63 4.94 -10.23
CA TRP A 46 2.15 3.73 -9.57
C TRP A 46 3.07 2.52 -9.77
N SER A 47 3.75 2.38 -10.91
CA SER A 47 4.56 1.18 -11.18
C SER A 47 5.81 1.15 -10.31
N THR A 48 6.53 2.27 -10.19
CA THR A 48 7.66 2.40 -9.27
C THR A 48 7.22 2.17 -7.82
N CYS A 49 6.11 2.80 -7.39
CA CYS A 49 5.56 2.61 -6.05
C CYS A 49 5.27 1.13 -5.75
N ASP A 50 4.49 0.47 -6.59
CA ASP A 50 3.95 -0.86 -6.30
C ASP A 50 5.04 -1.94 -6.38
N SER A 51 5.95 -1.83 -7.35
CA SER A 51 7.10 -2.74 -7.46
C SER A 51 8.10 -2.54 -6.32
N PHE A 52 8.36 -1.30 -5.91
CA PHE A 52 9.18 -1.02 -4.74
C PHE A 52 8.57 -1.64 -3.47
N CYS A 53 7.30 -1.37 -3.20
CA CYS A 53 6.59 -1.85 -2.00
C CYS A 53 6.61 -3.38 -1.91
N SER A 54 6.18 -4.07 -2.97
CA SER A 54 6.10 -5.54 -2.99
C SER A 54 7.46 -6.22 -2.90
N SER A 55 8.53 -5.58 -3.39
CA SER A 55 9.88 -6.16 -3.40
C SER A 55 10.66 -5.92 -2.10
N TRP A 56 10.20 -5.00 -1.25
CA TRP A 56 10.97 -4.52 -0.10
C TRP A 56 11.13 -5.61 0.97
N LYS A 57 12.38 -6.00 1.23
CA LYS A 57 12.70 -7.09 2.16
C LYS A 57 12.95 -6.56 3.56
N TYR A 58 12.68 -7.40 4.57
CA TYR A 58 13.09 -7.15 5.95
C TYR A 58 13.24 -8.46 6.73
N PRO A 59 14.10 -8.49 7.76
CA PRO A 59 14.13 -9.62 8.67
C PRO A 59 12.91 -9.58 9.59
N LYS A 60 12.33 -10.75 9.91
CA LYS A 60 11.12 -10.84 10.75
C LYS A 60 11.25 -10.16 12.12
N LYS A 61 12.46 -10.12 12.70
CA LYS A 61 12.72 -9.45 13.98
C LYS A 61 12.45 -7.94 13.95
N ASP A 62 12.50 -7.32 12.78
CA ASP A 62 12.27 -5.87 12.60
C ASP A 62 10.83 -5.58 12.11
N SER A 63 9.97 -6.59 11.99
CA SER A 63 8.62 -6.51 11.39
C SER A 63 7.78 -5.34 11.92
N GLU A 64 7.63 -5.22 13.25
CA GLU A 64 6.86 -4.14 13.88
C GLU A 64 7.42 -2.75 13.60
N ARG A 65 8.74 -2.64 13.61
CA ARG A 65 9.42 -1.38 13.35
C ARG A 65 9.20 -0.94 11.90
N ILE A 66 9.30 -1.88 10.97
CA ILE A 66 9.05 -1.65 9.55
C ILE A 66 7.59 -1.27 9.31
N HIS A 67 6.65 -2.02 9.88
CA HIS A 67 5.24 -1.69 9.81
C HIS A 67 4.99 -0.25 10.31
N SER A 68 5.57 0.10 11.47
CA SER A 68 5.43 1.44 12.06
C SER A 68 5.97 2.54 11.15
N TYR A 69 7.15 2.35 10.54
CA TYR A 69 7.73 3.30 9.59
C TYR A 69 6.81 3.53 8.40
N PHE A 70 6.40 2.45 7.71
CA PHE A 70 5.56 2.58 6.51
C PHE A 70 4.15 3.07 6.84
N ARG A 71 3.60 2.72 8.01
CA ARG A 71 2.34 3.29 8.49
C ARG A 71 2.42 4.82 8.60
N SER A 72 3.48 5.35 9.21
CA SER A 72 3.63 6.79 9.44
C SER A 72 3.61 7.64 8.16
N LEU A 73 3.90 7.05 7.00
CA LEU A 73 3.87 7.76 5.72
C LEU A 73 2.46 8.25 5.34
N ILE A 74 1.40 7.63 5.89
CA ILE A 74 0.03 8.09 5.64
C ILE A 74 -0.25 9.47 6.25
N ASP A 75 0.47 9.84 7.32
CA ASP A 75 0.32 11.12 8.02
C ASP A 75 0.89 12.30 7.21
N SER A 76 1.67 12.03 6.16
CA SER A 76 2.31 13.07 5.36
C SER A 76 1.35 13.93 4.55
N GLY A 77 0.14 13.43 4.25
CA GLY A 77 -0.80 14.07 3.32
C GLY A 77 -0.31 14.12 1.86
N GLN A 78 0.89 13.62 1.55
CA GLN A 78 1.45 13.60 0.20
C GLN A 78 1.01 12.33 -0.52
N GLU A 79 0.38 12.49 -1.69
CA GLU A 79 -0.30 11.41 -2.41
C GLU A 79 0.55 10.12 -2.54
N TYR A 80 1.78 10.23 -3.02
CA TYR A 80 2.63 9.04 -3.23
C TYR A 80 3.18 8.45 -1.94
N ARG A 81 3.50 9.26 -0.93
CA ARG A 81 3.88 8.73 0.40
C ARG A 81 2.72 7.97 1.05
N MET A 82 1.51 8.52 0.96
CA MET A 82 0.31 7.83 1.42
C MET A 82 0.04 6.56 0.62
N ARG A 83 0.25 6.56 -0.70
CA ARG A 83 0.15 5.33 -1.53
C ARG A 83 1.17 4.29 -1.09
N VAL A 84 2.42 4.66 -0.90
CA VAL A 84 3.48 3.76 -0.40
C VAL A 84 3.05 3.15 0.93
N SER A 85 2.49 3.94 1.85
CA SER A 85 1.96 3.42 3.12
C SER A 85 0.98 2.26 2.93
N VAL A 86 -0.09 2.49 2.17
CA VAL A 86 -1.18 1.51 2.03
C VAL A 86 -0.78 0.31 1.17
N VAL A 87 0.01 0.52 0.11
CA VAL A 87 0.46 -0.56 -0.79
C VAL A 87 1.52 -1.43 -0.13
N PHE A 88 2.44 -0.85 0.63
CA PHE A 88 3.42 -1.61 1.39
C PHE A 88 2.74 -2.50 2.44
N ARG A 89 1.82 -1.92 3.23
CA ARG A 89 1.07 -2.67 4.25
C ARG A 89 0.17 -3.74 3.64
N MET A 90 -0.46 -3.48 2.49
CA MET A 90 -1.18 -4.50 1.73
C MET A 90 -0.29 -5.65 1.28
N SER A 91 0.97 -5.38 0.91
CA SER A 91 1.89 -6.39 0.38
C SER A 91 2.48 -7.30 1.46
N HIS A 92 2.60 -6.81 2.70
CA HIS A 92 3.40 -7.48 3.75
C HIS A 92 2.68 -7.68 5.08
N PHE A 93 1.60 -6.94 5.36
CA PHE A 93 0.97 -6.81 6.68
C PHE A 93 -0.56 -6.95 6.62
N ILE A 94 -1.07 -7.84 5.76
CA ILE A 94 -2.46 -8.32 5.84
C ILE A 94 -2.46 -9.56 6.73
N ASP A 95 -2.49 -9.32 8.04
CA ASP A 95 -2.50 -10.32 9.09
C ASP A 95 -3.38 -9.86 10.27
N ASP A 96 -3.58 -10.74 11.25
CA ASP A 96 -4.50 -10.51 12.37
C ASP A 96 -4.14 -9.30 13.23
N GLN A 97 -2.84 -8.99 13.31
CA GLN A 97 -2.31 -7.91 14.16
C GLN A 97 -2.47 -6.53 13.51
N HIS A 98 -2.39 -6.47 12.17
CA HIS A 98 -2.25 -5.20 11.45
C HIS A 98 -3.48 -4.81 10.62
N VAL A 99 -4.34 -5.77 10.24
CA VAL A 99 -5.43 -5.52 9.28
C VAL A 99 -6.42 -4.45 9.77
N ASP A 100 -6.76 -4.44 11.07
CA ASP A 100 -7.72 -3.49 11.62
C ASP A 100 -7.17 -2.05 11.55
N GLY A 101 -5.88 -1.89 11.81
CA GLY A 101 -5.20 -0.60 11.66
C GLY A 101 -5.15 -0.13 10.21
N LEU A 102 -4.94 -1.04 9.25
CA LEU A 102 -4.92 -0.68 7.83
C LEU A 102 -6.31 -0.24 7.35
N LEU A 103 -7.34 -0.97 7.74
CA LEU A 103 -8.72 -0.62 7.42
C LEU A 103 -9.14 0.71 8.07
N ALA A 104 -8.79 0.94 9.33
CA ALA A 104 -9.09 2.20 10.03
C ALA A 104 -8.39 3.41 9.38
N ASP A 105 -7.14 3.26 8.98
CA ASP A 105 -6.39 4.30 8.27
C ASP A 105 -7.03 4.57 6.89
N ILE A 106 -7.41 3.54 6.12
CA ILE A 106 -8.11 3.72 4.83
C ILE A 106 -9.49 4.38 5.01
N GLU A 107 -10.22 4.04 6.07
CA GLU A 107 -11.52 4.65 6.39
C GLU A 107 -11.38 6.13 6.75
N SER A 108 -10.31 6.52 7.45
CA SER A 108 -10.17 7.85 8.07
C SER A 108 -9.45 8.87 7.20
N TYR A 109 -8.40 8.48 6.49
CA TYR A 109 -7.57 9.42 5.74
C TYR A 109 -8.19 9.81 4.40
N ARG A 110 -7.93 11.05 3.98
CA ARG A 110 -8.39 11.63 2.72
C ARG A 110 -7.23 12.23 1.95
N ASN A 111 -7.30 12.15 0.63
CA ASN A 111 -6.39 12.83 -0.28
C ASN A 111 -7.11 13.05 -1.61
N GLU A 112 -6.92 14.19 -2.27
CA GLU A 112 -7.55 14.42 -3.57
C GLU A 112 -6.91 13.62 -4.71
N GLY A 113 -5.65 13.22 -4.52
CA GLY A 113 -4.85 12.45 -5.45
C GLY A 113 -5.44 11.10 -5.82
N TYR A 114 -5.50 10.85 -7.13
CA TYR A 114 -6.02 9.62 -7.73
C TYR A 114 -5.22 8.38 -7.32
N TYR A 115 -3.89 8.47 -7.25
CA TYR A 115 -3.00 7.35 -6.98
C TYR A 115 -3.09 6.89 -5.54
N TYR A 116 -3.22 7.79 -4.56
CA TYR A 116 -3.54 7.36 -3.19
C TYR A 116 -4.90 6.67 -3.15
N LYS A 117 -5.96 7.33 -3.66
CA LYS A 117 -7.32 6.81 -3.62
C LYS A 117 -7.40 5.41 -4.25
N MET A 118 -6.73 5.20 -5.38
CA MET A 118 -6.65 3.89 -6.04
C MET A 118 -5.90 2.84 -5.22
N GLY A 119 -4.78 3.22 -4.60
CA GLY A 119 -3.99 2.34 -3.72
C GLY A 119 -4.78 1.91 -2.49
N ALA A 120 -5.47 2.84 -1.84
CA ALA A 120 -6.32 2.59 -0.68
C ALA A 120 -7.49 1.64 -1.02
N ALA A 121 -8.18 1.88 -2.15
CA ALA A 121 -9.26 1.01 -2.61
C ALA A 121 -8.77 -0.41 -2.94
N TRP A 122 -7.56 -0.51 -3.50
CA TRP A 122 -6.95 -1.80 -3.81
C TRP A 122 -6.54 -2.56 -2.54
N ALA A 123 -5.92 -1.87 -1.58
CA ALA A 123 -5.59 -2.41 -0.27
C ALA A 123 -6.83 -2.95 0.45
N ALA A 124 -7.91 -2.16 0.52
CA ALA A 124 -9.17 -2.59 1.13
C ALA A 124 -9.78 -3.81 0.42
N SER A 125 -9.64 -3.94 -0.91
CA SER A 125 -10.10 -5.13 -1.62
C SER A 125 -9.32 -6.40 -1.25
N PHE A 126 -8.01 -6.27 -0.99
CA PHE A 126 -7.19 -7.39 -0.50
C PHE A 126 -7.49 -7.72 0.96
N CYS A 127 -7.75 -6.71 1.79
CA CYS A 127 -8.27 -6.91 3.14
C CYS A 127 -9.59 -7.68 3.11
N TYR A 128 -10.50 -7.40 2.17
CA TYR A 128 -11.75 -8.16 2.04
C TYR A 128 -11.50 -9.64 1.72
N ILE A 129 -10.55 -9.94 0.84
CA ILE A 129 -10.24 -11.32 0.44
C ILE A 129 -9.68 -12.13 1.61
N ALA A 130 -8.86 -11.51 2.47
CA ALA A 130 -8.28 -12.19 3.63
C ALA A 130 -9.20 -12.15 4.86
N TYR A 131 -9.95 -11.05 5.04
CA TYR A 131 -10.75 -10.72 6.22
C TYR A 131 -12.10 -10.11 5.80
N PRO A 132 -13.01 -10.90 5.22
CA PRO A 132 -14.27 -10.40 4.65
C PRO A 132 -15.16 -9.76 5.71
N GLU A 133 -15.26 -10.36 6.91
CA GLU A 133 -16.11 -9.83 7.99
C GLU A 133 -15.65 -8.46 8.49
N LYS A 134 -14.35 -8.33 8.79
CA LYS A 134 -13.73 -7.07 9.25
C LYS A 134 -13.89 -5.97 8.19
N THR A 135 -13.62 -6.31 6.94
CA THR A 135 -13.71 -5.34 5.84
C THR A 135 -15.15 -4.96 5.54
N MET A 136 -16.09 -5.90 5.60
CA MET A 136 -17.52 -5.64 5.43
C MET A 136 -18.07 -4.70 6.53
N ALA A 137 -17.59 -4.83 7.77
CA ALA A 137 -17.98 -3.92 8.86
C ALA A 137 -17.61 -2.46 8.54
N VAL A 138 -16.39 -2.23 8.03
CA VAL A 138 -15.90 -0.91 7.60
C VAL A 138 -16.70 -0.37 6.41
N LEU A 139 -16.99 -1.22 5.42
CA LEU A 139 -17.83 -0.82 4.28
C LEU A 139 -19.26 -0.45 4.71
N LYS A 140 -19.85 -1.17 5.66
CA LYS A 140 -21.19 -0.87 6.18
C LYS A 140 -21.23 0.41 7.01
N ALA A 141 -20.12 0.78 7.66
CA ALA A 141 -20.04 2.02 8.42
C ALA A 141 -20.13 3.29 7.55
N ARG A 142 -19.86 3.19 6.24
CA ARG A 142 -19.98 4.29 5.26
C ARG A 142 -19.19 5.55 5.64
N LYS A 143 -18.06 5.37 6.32
CA LYS A 143 -17.18 6.47 6.71
C LYS A 143 -16.01 6.67 5.76
N MET A 144 -15.72 5.74 4.86
CA MET A 144 -14.67 5.87 3.85
C MET A 144 -15.00 6.98 2.85
N ASP A 145 -13.98 7.58 2.22
CA ASP A 145 -14.16 8.46 1.06
C ASP A 145 -15.05 7.80 0.00
N ASP A 146 -15.99 8.57 -0.56
CA ASP A 146 -16.97 8.08 -1.54
C ASP A 146 -16.35 7.42 -2.77
N TRP A 147 -15.26 8.00 -3.30
CA TRP A 147 -14.57 7.44 -4.45
C TRP A 147 -13.87 6.15 -4.06
N VAL A 148 -13.13 6.15 -2.94
CA VAL A 148 -12.42 4.96 -2.44
C VAL A 148 -13.42 3.86 -2.14
N TYR A 149 -14.54 4.17 -1.49
CA TYR A 149 -15.62 3.24 -1.18
C TYR A 149 -16.16 2.53 -2.43
N ARG A 150 -16.61 3.31 -3.43
CA ARG A 150 -17.16 2.75 -4.68
C ARG A 150 -16.10 1.93 -5.42
N LYS A 151 -14.84 2.38 -5.39
CA LYS A 151 -13.73 1.68 -6.04
C LYS A 151 -13.35 0.39 -5.32
N THR A 152 -13.42 0.35 -4.00
CA THR A 152 -13.21 -0.86 -3.18
C THR A 152 -14.24 -1.91 -3.58
N ILE A 153 -15.54 -1.58 -3.58
CA ILE A 153 -16.59 -2.50 -4.03
C ILE A 153 -16.34 -3.00 -5.44
N GLN A 154 -16.01 -2.10 -6.37
CA GLN A 154 -15.68 -2.48 -7.74
C GLN A 154 -14.52 -3.50 -7.77
N LYS A 155 -13.41 -3.24 -7.08
CA LYS A 155 -12.23 -4.13 -7.07
C LYS A 155 -12.52 -5.48 -6.40
N ILE A 156 -13.34 -5.50 -5.36
CA ILE A 156 -13.79 -6.76 -4.75
C ILE A 156 -14.62 -7.56 -5.77
N CYS A 157 -15.52 -6.91 -6.49
CA CYS A 157 -16.34 -7.56 -7.52
C CYS A 157 -15.56 -8.05 -8.75
N GLU A 158 -14.45 -7.41 -9.08
CA GLU A 158 -13.54 -7.82 -10.17
C GLU A 158 -12.67 -9.03 -9.78
N SER A 159 -12.57 -9.36 -8.49
CA SER A 159 -11.77 -10.49 -8.00
C SER A 159 -12.47 -11.83 -8.25
N TYR A 160 -11.74 -12.77 -8.85
CA TYR A 160 -12.18 -14.18 -8.95
C TYR A 160 -12.13 -14.92 -7.60
N ARG A 161 -11.48 -14.36 -6.58
CA ARG A 161 -11.36 -14.96 -5.24
C ARG A 161 -12.56 -14.72 -4.33
N VAL A 162 -13.58 -14.01 -4.83
CA VAL A 162 -14.78 -13.64 -4.07
C VAL A 162 -16.00 -14.30 -4.72
N SER A 163 -16.86 -14.88 -3.90
CA SER A 163 -18.07 -15.59 -4.35
C SER A 163 -19.06 -14.66 -5.04
N ASP A 164 -19.94 -15.22 -5.87
CA ASP A 164 -20.96 -14.41 -6.56
C ASP A 164 -22.04 -13.91 -5.58
N GLU A 165 -22.31 -14.65 -4.50
CA GLU A 165 -23.19 -14.22 -3.41
C GLU A 165 -22.67 -12.96 -2.72
N ASP A 166 -21.39 -12.96 -2.33
CA ASP A 166 -20.75 -11.79 -1.71
C ASP A 166 -20.74 -10.59 -2.64
N LYS A 167 -20.48 -10.82 -3.93
CA LYS A 167 -20.52 -9.77 -4.96
C LYS A 167 -21.92 -9.20 -5.11
N ALA A 168 -22.97 -10.02 -5.04
CA ALA A 168 -24.35 -9.54 -5.11
C ALA A 168 -24.67 -8.63 -3.92
N VAL A 169 -24.24 -9.00 -2.71
CA VAL A 169 -24.39 -8.15 -1.51
C VAL A 169 -23.66 -6.82 -1.70
N LEU A 170 -22.38 -6.85 -2.09
CA LEU A 170 -21.57 -5.63 -2.27
C LEU A 170 -22.12 -4.72 -3.38
N ARG A 171 -22.64 -5.27 -4.48
CA ARG A 171 -23.27 -4.49 -5.56
C ARG A 171 -24.51 -3.74 -5.08
N SER A 172 -25.30 -4.33 -4.16
CA SER A 172 -26.46 -3.66 -3.57
C SER A 172 -26.09 -2.53 -2.60
N MET A 173 -24.83 -2.47 -2.16
CA MET A 173 -24.28 -1.38 -1.35
C MET A 173 -23.71 -0.24 -2.20
N ARG A 174 -23.72 -0.31 -3.52
CA ARG A 174 -23.19 0.76 -4.37
C ARG A 174 -24.17 1.92 -4.50
#